data_AF-A0A7C2YQH5-F1
#
_entry.id   AF-A0A7C2YQH5-F1
#
_cell.length_a   1.000
_cell.length_b   1.000
_cell.length_c   1.000
_cell.angle_alpha   90.00
_cell.angle_beta   90.00
_cell.angle_gamma   90.00
#
_symmetry.space_group_name_H-M   'P 1'
#
loop_
_entity.id
_entity.type
_entity.pdbx_description
1 polymer ?
#
loop_
_entity_poly.entity_id
_entity_poly.type
_entity_poly.pdbx_seq_one_letter_code
_entity_poly.pdbx_strand_id
1 'polypeptide(L)'
;TSNDNANIVIGHVAKKIFNVEKVIIRISDPNKEKICKLLEIETINTTSLFASLIKDGLTKKISCDFLFGNEDLTIVELNTDKIIGKKIEEINIDGKLQIFAIIRGNKGIIPEKGLKIEKNDIIIGIAERKSLNRLEGILKL
;
A
#
# COMPACT_ATOMS: atom_id res chain seq x y z
N THR A 1 -8.57 1.81 -19.69
CA THR A 1 -9.23 2.75 -20.65
C THR A 1 -10.28 3.56 -19.89
N SER A 2 -10.97 4.53 -20.51
CA SER A 2 -12.08 5.28 -19.89
C SER A 2 -13.43 4.54 -19.89
N ASN A 3 -13.51 3.38 -20.57
CA ASN A 3 -14.74 2.61 -20.68
C ASN A 3 -14.73 1.43 -19.70
N ASP A 4 -15.57 1.51 -18.68
CA ASP A 4 -15.72 0.47 -17.65
C ASP A 4 -16.07 -0.90 -18.25
N ASN A 5 -16.99 -0.96 -19.22
CA ASN A 5 -17.43 -2.23 -19.80
C ASN A 5 -16.28 -2.90 -20.56
N ALA A 6 -15.49 -2.10 -21.29
CA ALA A 6 -14.30 -2.61 -21.96
C ALA A 6 -13.28 -3.14 -20.93
N ASN A 7 -13.03 -2.39 -19.85
CA ASN A 7 -12.10 -2.82 -18.80
C ASN A 7 -12.58 -4.13 -18.13
N ILE A 8 -13.89 -4.30 -17.89
CA ILE A 8 -14.49 -5.52 -17.33
C ILE A 8 -14.26 -6.72 -18.25
N VAL A 9 -14.58 -6.59 -19.53
CA VAL A 9 -14.41 -7.68 -20.51
C VAL A 9 -12.94 -8.06 -20.63
N ILE A 10 -12.04 -7.08 -20.78
CA ILE A 10 -10.60 -7.32 -20.88
C ILE A 10 -10.08 -8.02 -19.62
N GLY A 11 -10.46 -7.54 -18.43
CA GLY A 11 -10.05 -8.15 -17.17
C GLY A 11 -10.55 -9.58 -17.01
N HIS A 12 -11.80 -9.85 -17.42
CA HIS A 12 -12.37 -11.18 -17.37
C HIS A 12 -11.64 -12.14 -18.31
N VAL A 13 -11.37 -11.71 -19.55
CA VAL A 13 -10.61 -12.49 -20.53
C VAL A 13 -9.20 -12.78 -20.03
N ALA A 14 -8.51 -11.78 -19.49
CA ALA A 14 -7.18 -11.97 -18.91
C ALA A 14 -7.19 -13.03 -17.79
N LYS A 15 -8.21 -13.01 -16.92
CA LYS A 15 -8.30 -13.94 -15.79
C LYS A 15 -8.74 -15.36 -16.21
N LYS A 16 -9.72 -15.49 -17.11
CA LYS A 16 -10.33 -16.80 -17.44
C LYS A 16 -9.76 -17.49 -18.67
N ILE A 17 -9.23 -16.73 -19.63
CA ILE A 17 -8.68 -17.28 -20.88
C ILE A 17 -7.16 -17.36 -20.79
N PHE A 18 -6.52 -16.30 -20.29
CA PHE A 18 -5.06 -16.21 -20.19
C PHE A 18 -4.50 -16.61 -18.82
N ASN A 19 -5.35 -17.01 -17.88
CA ASN A 19 -4.98 -17.47 -16.54
C ASN A 19 -4.03 -16.52 -15.78
N VAL A 20 -4.21 -15.21 -15.94
CA VAL A 20 -3.45 -14.22 -15.18
C VAL A 20 -3.87 -14.29 -13.72
N GLU A 21 -2.90 -14.54 -12.83
CA GLU A 21 -3.13 -14.77 -11.39
C GLU A 21 -3.80 -13.56 -10.70
N LYS A 22 -3.30 -12.35 -10.96
CA LYS A 22 -3.77 -11.10 -10.36
C LYS A 22 -4.20 -10.12 -11.45
N VAL A 23 -5.49 -9.77 -11.46
CA VAL A 23 -6.07 -8.81 -12.40
C VAL A 23 -6.86 -7.77 -11.63
N ILE A 24 -6.44 -6.51 -11.77
CA ILE A 24 -7.12 -5.35 -11.21
C ILE A 24 -7.57 -4.47 -12.36
N ILE A 25 -8.84 -4.04 -12.35
CA ILE A 25 -9.37 -3.11 -13.35
C ILE A 25 -9.84 -1.81 -12.71
N ARG A 26 -9.83 -0.73 -13.48
CA ARG A 26 -10.46 0.52 -13.09
C ARG A 26 -11.93 0.53 -13.52
N ILE A 27 -12.82 0.94 -12.61
CA ILE A 27 -14.20 1.34 -12.91
C ILE A 27 -14.50 2.73 -12.35
N SER A 28 -15.51 3.40 -12.90
CA SER A 28 -15.98 4.71 -12.42
C SER A 28 -17.43 4.65 -11.93
N ASP A 29 -18.23 3.70 -12.40
CA ASP A 29 -19.61 3.49 -11.94
C ASP A 29 -19.67 2.54 -10.73
N PRO A 30 -20.04 3.01 -9.51
CA PRO A 30 -20.20 2.18 -8.32
C PRO A 30 -21.17 1.01 -8.47
N ASN A 31 -22.17 1.12 -9.35
CA ASN A 31 -23.13 0.05 -9.53
C ASN A 31 -22.52 -1.20 -10.18
N LYS A 32 -21.35 -1.05 -10.84
CA LYS A 32 -20.66 -2.15 -11.51
C LYS A 32 -19.74 -2.95 -10.59
N GLU A 33 -19.48 -2.51 -9.36
CA GLU A 33 -18.67 -3.28 -8.40
C GLU A 33 -19.27 -4.67 -8.14
N LYS A 34 -20.60 -4.76 -8.04
CA LYS A 34 -21.31 -6.02 -7.79
C LYS A 34 -21.03 -7.06 -8.87
N ILE A 35 -21.12 -6.67 -10.14
CA ILE A 35 -20.88 -7.59 -11.26
C ILE A 35 -19.39 -7.97 -11.33
N CYS A 36 -18.47 -7.03 -11.09
CA CYS A 36 -17.04 -7.35 -11.10
C CYS A 36 -16.67 -8.36 -10.02
N LYS A 37 -17.26 -8.24 -8.82
CA LYS A 37 -17.09 -9.21 -7.73
C LYS A 37 -17.60 -10.60 -8.11
N LEU A 38 -18.75 -10.70 -8.77
CA LEU A 38 -19.28 -11.98 -9.27
C LEU A 38 -18.37 -12.61 -10.33
N LEU A 39 -17.67 -11.79 -11.11
CA LEU A 39 -16.69 -12.23 -12.11
C LEU A 39 -15.30 -12.52 -11.50
N GLU A 40 -15.16 -12.41 -10.17
CA GLU A 40 -13.91 -12.58 -9.44
C GLU A 40 -12.80 -11.60 -9.90
N ILE A 41 -13.19 -10.40 -10.33
CA ILE A 41 -12.26 -9.35 -10.78
C ILE A 41 -12.12 -8.31 -9.67
N GLU A 42 -10.88 -8.02 -9.28
CA GLU A 42 -10.59 -6.95 -8.35
C GLU A 42 -10.72 -5.59 -9.06
N THR A 43 -11.29 -4.61 -8.37
CA THR A 43 -11.59 -3.30 -8.97
C THR A 43 -11.12 -2.15 -8.13
N ILE A 44 -10.61 -1.11 -8.79
CA ILE A 44 -10.44 0.22 -8.22
C ILE A 44 -11.57 1.10 -8.75
N ASN A 45 -12.46 1.55 -7.86
CA ASN A 45 -13.50 2.51 -8.20
C ASN A 45 -13.05 3.94 -7.91
N THR A 46 -12.79 4.70 -8.97
CA THR A 46 -12.28 6.07 -8.82
C THR A 46 -13.30 7.02 -8.21
N THR A 47 -14.60 6.84 -8.48
CA THR A 47 -15.65 7.71 -7.97
C THR A 47 -15.85 7.49 -6.47
N SER A 48 -15.95 6.22 -6.05
CA SER A 48 -16.06 5.86 -4.63
C SER A 48 -14.83 6.32 -3.84
N LEU A 49 -13.63 6.11 -4.40
CA LEU A 49 -12.37 6.56 -3.79
C LEU A 49 -12.35 8.09 -3.61
N PHE A 50 -12.66 8.84 -4.68
CA PHE A 50 -12.63 10.30 -4.64
C PHE A 50 -13.70 10.88 -3.71
N ALA A 51 -14.90 10.31 -3.70
CA ALA A 51 -15.95 10.69 -2.77
C ALA A 51 -15.53 10.46 -1.31
N SER A 52 -14.82 9.37 -1.01
CA SER A 52 -14.26 9.12 0.32
C SER A 52 -13.22 10.15 0.71
N LEU A 53 -12.32 10.55 -0.22
CA LEU A 53 -11.31 11.58 0.04
C LEU A 53 -11.94 12.95 0.33
N ILE A 54 -12.94 13.36 -0.46
CA ILE A 54 -13.68 14.61 -0.21
C ILE A 54 -14.38 14.55 1.15
N LYS A 55 -15.11 13.47 1.43
CA LYS A 55 -15.81 13.29 2.70
C LYS A 55 -14.84 13.41 3.87
N ASP A 56 -13.68 12.77 3.76
CA ASP A 56 -12.65 12.81 4.80
C ASP A 56 -12.12 14.24 5.02
N GLY A 57 -11.79 14.97 3.94
CA GLY A 57 -11.32 16.35 4.02
C GLY A 57 -12.36 17.33 4.60
N LEU A 58 -13.65 17.06 4.42
CA LEU A 58 -14.72 17.92 4.96
C LEU A 58 -15.12 17.58 6.41
N THR A 59 -15.00 16.31 6.81
CA THR A 59 -15.62 15.83 8.06
C THR A 59 -14.63 15.45 9.15
N LYS A 60 -13.38 15.13 8.79
CA LYS A 60 -12.39 14.66 9.76
C LYS A 60 -11.47 15.79 10.20
N LYS A 61 -11.34 15.98 11.51
CA LYS A 61 -10.29 16.82 12.11
C LYS A 61 -8.91 16.16 12.08
N ILE A 62 -8.89 14.84 11.86
CA ILE A 62 -7.68 14.02 11.68
C ILE A 62 -7.88 13.26 10.37
N SER A 63 -7.18 13.65 9.30
CA SER A 63 -7.25 12.94 8.02
C SER A 63 -6.51 11.60 8.09
N CYS A 64 -7.06 10.59 7.42
CA CYS A 64 -6.39 9.32 7.18
C CYS A 64 -5.91 9.31 5.73
N ASP A 65 -4.69 9.76 5.50
CA ASP A 65 -4.12 9.83 4.16
C ASP A 65 -3.49 8.48 3.79
N PHE A 66 -4.20 7.71 2.95
CA PHE A 66 -3.74 6.40 2.46
C PHE A 66 -2.58 6.51 1.45
N LEU A 67 -2.37 7.70 0.88
CA LEU A 67 -1.31 8.03 -0.07
C LEU A 67 -0.48 9.18 0.50
N PHE A 68 0.13 8.97 1.66
CA PHE A 68 0.99 9.98 2.26
C PHE A 68 2.34 10.00 1.54
N GLY A 69 2.56 11.09 0.79
CA GLY A 69 3.85 11.43 0.22
C GLY A 69 3.78 12.78 -0.48
N ASN A 70 4.73 13.64 -0.19
CA ASN A 70 4.96 14.87 -0.94
C ASN A 70 6.29 14.76 -1.71
N GLU A 71 6.80 15.87 -2.22
CA GLU A 71 8.07 15.87 -2.96
C GLU A 71 9.26 15.36 -2.11
N ASP A 72 9.20 15.56 -0.78
CA ASP A 72 10.31 15.27 0.13
C ASP A 72 10.16 13.94 0.88
N LEU A 73 8.94 13.54 1.23
CA LEU A 73 8.65 12.36 2.06
C LEU A 73 7.71 11.38 1.35
N THR A 74 7.83 10.11 1.69
CA THR A 74 6.94 9.04 1.23
C THR A 74 6.79 7.96 2.28
N ILE A 75 5.64 7.27 2.30
CA ILE A 75 5.52 5.99 2.99
C ILE A 75 6.23 4.91 2.17
N VAL A 76 6.93 4.00 2.85
CA VAL A 76 7.59 2.83 2.28
C VAL A 76 7.17 1.57 3.03
N GLU A 77 7.05 0.49 2.26
CA GLU A 77 6.98 -0.87 2.79
C GLU A 77 8.34 -1.53 2.61
N LEU A 78 8.87 -2.14 3.67
CA LEU A 78 10.17 -2.81 3.64
C LEU A 78 10.00 -4.33 3.81
N ASN A 79 10.74 -5.10 3.00
CA ASN A 79 10.86 -6.54 3.18
C ASN A 79 11.75 -6.85 4.41
N THR A 80 11.36 -7.85 5.18
CA THR A 80 12.04 -8.28 6.40
C THR A 80 13.28 -9.12 6.18
N ASP A 81 13.44 -9.81 5.04
CA ASP A 81 14.43 -10.89 4.86
C ASP A 81 15.86 -10.57 5.33
N LYS A 82 16.32 -9.34 5.16
CA LYS A 82 17.69 -8.90 5.49
C LYS A 82 17.83 -8.17 6.83
N ILE A 83 16.71 -7.95 7.51
CA ILE A 83 16.61 -7.17 8.75
C ILE A 83 15.93 -7.95 9.89
N ILE A 84 15.65 -9.24 9.70
CA ILE A 84 15.16 -10.15 10.75
C ILE A 84 16.10 -10.10 11.96
N GLY A 85 15.51 -9.99 13.15
CA GLY A 85 16.22 -10.00 14.44
C GLY A 85 16.82 -8.64 14.85
N LYS A 86 16.93 -7.68 13.94
CA LYS A 86 17.34 -6.30 14.27
C LYS A 86 16.24 -5.60 15.05
N LYS A 87 16.64 -4.68 15.92
CA LYS A 87 15.74 -3.76 16.60
C LYS A 87 15.34 -2.60 15.70
N ILE A 88 14.21 -1.98 16.00
CA ILE A 88 13.69 -0.84 15.25
C ILE A 88 14.65 0.36 15.27
N GLU A 89 15.31 0.61 16.40
CA GLU A 89 16.34 1.65 16.50
C GLU A 89 17.56 1.43 15.60
N GLU A 90 17.86 0.19 15.21
CA GLU A 90 18.97 -0.14 14.32
C GLU A 90 18.63 0.08 12.84
N ILE A 91 17.34 0.20 12.52
CA ILE A 91 16.81 0.41 11.17
C ILE A 91 16.49 1.88 10.92
N ASN A 92 16.00 2.58 11.94
CA ASN A 92 15.71 4.01 11.84
C ASN A 92 16.99 4.79 11.53
N ILE A 93 16.85 5.77 10.63
CA ILE A 93 17.94 6.66 10.24
C ILE A 93 17.40 8.08 10.40
N ASP A 94 18.01 8.83 11.32
CA ASP A 94 17.60 10.18 11.65
C ASP A 94 17.46 11.05 10.39
N GLY A 95 16.28 11.67 10.26
CA GLY A 95 15.93 12.53 9.14
C GLY A 95 15.70 11.83 7.79
N LYS A 96 15.86 10.49 7.70
CA LYS A 96 15.79 9.76 6.43
C LYS A 96 14.84 8.58 6.41
N LEU A 97 14.72 7.85 7.52
CA LEU A 97 13.85 6.69 7.63
C LEU A 97 13.36 6.54 9.07
N GLN A 98 12.05 6.47 9.26
CA GLN A 98 11.43 6.18 10.55
C GLN A 98 10.36 5.12 10.37
N ILE A 99 10.56 3.96 10.99
CA ILE A 99 9.57 2.90 11.08
C ILE A 99 8.52 3.29 12.12
N PHE A 100 7.25 3.24 11.75
CA PHE A 100 6.13 3.63 12.63
C PHE A 100 5.06 2.55 12.78
N ALA A 101 5.07 1.51 11.94
CA ALA A 101 4.14 0.39 12.07
C ALA A 101 4.77 -0.92 11.60
N ILE A 102 4.35 -2.00 12.25
CA ILE A 102 4.61 -3.38 11.84
C ILE A 102 3.27 -4.10 11.76
N ILE A 103 3.02 -4.81 10.67
CA ILE A 103 1.91 -5.77 10.58
C ILE A 103 2.49 -7.16 10.76
N ARG A 104 2.14 -7.82 11.86
CA ARG A 104 2.56 -9.19 12.19
C ARG A 104 1.36 -10.11 12.13
N GLY A 105 1.28 -10.92 11.09
CA GLY A 105 0.06 -11.67 10.77
C GLY A 105 -1.12 -10.72 10.53
N ASN A 106 -2.14 -10.76 11.40
CA ASN A 106 -3.32 -9.88 11.33
C ASN A 106 -3.32 -8.76 12.36
N LYS A 107 -2.19 -8.50 13.04
CA LYS A 107 -2.09 -7.50 14.10
C LYS A 107 -1.17 -6.35 13.69
N GLY A 108 -1.69 -5.13 13.75
CA GLY A 108 -0.89 -3.90 13.68
C GLY A 108 -0.21 -3.61 15.02
N ILE A 109 1.07 -3.25 14.97
CA ILE A 109 1.91 -2.93 16.12
C ILE A 109 2.55 -1.57 15.87
N ILE A 110 2.42 -0.65 16.82
CA ILE A 110 3.24 0.56 16.87
C ILE A 110 4.54 0.16 17.59
N PRO A 111 5.68 0.12 16.91
CA PRO A 111 6.90 -0.43 17.48
C PRO A 111 7.54 0.52 18.49
N GLU A 112 7.96 -0.03 19.62
CA GLU A 112 8.96 0.63 20.47
C GLU A 112 10.38 0.42 19.91
N LYS A 113 11.32 1.28 20.30
CA LYS A 113 12.71 1.27 19.81
C LYS A 113 13.39 -0.11 19.89
N GLY A 114 13.12 -0.85 20.98
CA GLY A 114 13.73 -2.14 21.26
C GLY A 114 13.04 -3.35 20.62
N LEU A 115 11.89 -3.16 19.96
CA LEU A 115 11.16 -4.26 19.35
C LEU A 115 12.01 -4.89 18.23
N LYS A 116 12.09 -6.22 18.23
CA LYS A 116 12.80 -6.96 17.19
C LYS A 116 11.88 -7.34 16.04
N ILE A 117 12.42 -7.23 14.84
CA ILE A 117 11.76 -7.64 13.61
C ILE A 117 11.73 -9.16 13.52
N GLU A 118 10.57 -9.71 13.18
CA GLU A 118 10.36 -11.14 12.99
C GLU A 118 10.15 -11.49 11.52
N LYS A 119 10.30 -12.77 11.20
CA LYS A 119 10.03 -13.28 9.86
C LYS A 119 8.55 -13.08 9.52
N ASN A 120 8.27 -12.65 8.28
CA ASN A 120 6.92 -12.35 7.78
C ASN A 120 6.27 -11.09 8.39
N ASP A 121 7.02 -10.27 9.12
CA ASP A 121 6.55 -8.92 9.42
C ASP A 121 6.42 -8.12 8.10
N ILE A 122 5.41 -7.26 8.03
CA ILE A 122 5.34 -6.20 7.02
C ILE A 122 5.71 -4.91 7.74
N ILE A 123 6.82 -4.30 7.35
CA ILE A 123 7.33 -3.09 8.01
C ILE A 123 6.92 -1.87 7.21
N ILE A 124 6.31 -0.90 7.90
CA ILE A 124 5.87 0.35 7.32
C ILE A 124 6.63 1.50 7.97
N GLY A 125 7.26 2.31 7.13
CA GLY A 125 8.02 3.49 7.54
C GLY A 125 7.71 4.71 6.70
N ILE A 126 8.16 5.87 7.18
CA ILE A 126 8.24 7.10 6.42
C ILE A 126 9.70 7.36 6.05
N ALA A 127 9.94 7.71 4.79
CA ALA A 127 11.27 7.90 4.25
C ALA A 127 11.40 9.20 3.45
N GLU A 128 12.61 9.76 3.46
CA GLU A 128 12.98 10.85 2.56
C GLU A 128 13.11 10.31 1.12
N ARG A 129 12.38 10.91 0.18
CA ARG A 129 12.30 10.45 -1.22
C ARG A 129 13.67 10.44 -1.90
N LYS A 130 14.51 11.44 -1.63
CA LYS A 130 15.89 11.55 -2.17
C LYS A 130 16.82 10.44 -1.66
N SER A 131 16.49 9.85 -0.52
CA SER A 131 17.30 8.80 0.12
C SER A 131 16.89 7.38 -0.29
N LEU A 132 15.77 7.16 -0.98
CA LEU A 132 15.25 5.82 -1.30
C LEU A 132 16.28 4.87 -1.93
N ASN A 133 16.93 5.29 -3.01
CA ASN A 133 17.96 4.47 -3.68
C ASN A 133 19.14 4.12 -2.76
N ARG A 134 19.44 5.00 -1.81
CA ARG A 134 20.51 4.79 -0.83
C ARG A 134 20.05 3.91 0.33
N LEU A 135 18.76 3.97 0.69
CA LEU A 135 18.15 3.13 1.71
C LEU A 135 18.17 1.66 1.31
N GLU A 136 17.94 1.34 0.02
CA GLU A 136 18.12 -0.03 -0.49
C GLU A 136 19.52 -0.55 -0.20
N GLY A 137 20.56 0.24 -0.54
CA GLY A 137 21.96 -0.14 -0.27
C GLY A 137 22.31 -0.24 1.22
N ILE A 138 21.80 0.66 2.06
CA ILE A 138 22.08 0.68 3.52
C ILE A 138 21.40 -0.49 4.23
N LEU A 139 20.15 -0.78 3.87
CA LEU A 139 19.38 -1.90 4.40
C LEU A 139 19.78 -3.22 3.75
N LYS A 140 20.71 -3.15 2.79
CA LYS A 140 21.14 -4.23 1.90
C LYS A 140 20.00 -4.87 1.13
N LEU A 141 18.82 -4.25 1.03
CA LEU A 141 17.61 -4.79 0.38
C LEU A 141 17.86 -5.20 -1.07
#